data_AF-A0AAN6M0T4-F1
#
_entry.id   AF-A0AAN6M0T4-F1
#
_cell.length_a   1.000
_cell.length_b   1.000
_cell.length_c   1.000
_cell.angle_alpha   90.00
_cell.angle_beta   90.00
_cell.angle_gamma   90.00
#
_symmetry.space_group_name_H-M   'P 1'
#
loop_
_entity.id
_entity.type
_entity.pdbx_description
1 polymer ?
#
loop_
_entity_poly.entity_id
_entity_poly.type
_entity_poly.pdbx_seq_one_letter_code
_entity_poly.pdbx_strand_id
1 'polypeptide(L)'
;MPPPKTIFTSHERASMKATWGSQSSRLTRDSFLPFGSCQLCLLPAEDPVCCPLGDLFCRECSMTNLLAQRQEIKRLAKAASRRKEEDEDRRARDDEEARQRAVADFEAVQMGLRVSQGLGSTVVGREGGKVVVEKEDGTRGTKRKFEIDEEELVRIAVEERGRAKRAIEEEKKAAKGHLPSFWVPGETPDEDHRRVEKLKENPTCPSGDKEVPHALSLKTLVAVQFNMEKNPETGKEAATCPSCRKALSNATKAVIAIPCGHVLCKPCVERFLKPEHRHHRDAHDEGPEPESVHCYVCDADLSGVPEKKAKEKEGKKSKKEKEKGPKPGLVELRSEGTGFAGGGKAVVQREGVAFQV
;
A
#
# COMPACT_ATOMS: atom_id res chain seq x y z
N MET A 1 41.95 14.96 37.39
CA MET A 1 41.64 14.66 35.99
C MET A 1 40.23 14.10 35.92
N PRO A 2 39.29 14.70 35.17
CA PRO A 2 37.98 14.07 34.97
C PRO A 2 38.17 12.75 34.21
N PRO A 3 37.38 11.71 34.51
CA PRO A 3 37.44 10.45 33.78
C PRO A 3 37.14 10.69 32.29
N PRO A 4 37.75 9.92 31.37
CA PRO A 4 37.51 10.09 29.95
C PRO A 4 36.01 9.94 29.66
N LYS A 5 35.45 10.95 28.99
CA LYS A 5 34.00 11.07 28.67
C LYS A 5 33.46 9.96 27.76
N THR A 6 34.30 9.02 27.32
CA THR A 6 33.94 8.01 26.33
C THR A 6 34.64 6.70 26.65
N ILE A 7 33.84 5.64 26.81
CA ILE A 7 34.28 4.28 27.15
C ILE A 7 35.08 3.64 25.99
N PHE A 8 34.83 4.07 24.74
CA PHE A 8 35.46 3.50 23.55
C PHE A 8 36.65 4.31 23.05
N THR A 9 37.71 3.59 22.65
CA THR A 9 38.84 4.16 21.91
C THR A 9 38.42 4.58 20.49
N SER A 10 39.25 5.38 19.81
CA SER A 10 38.98 5.78 18.41
C SER A 10 38.93 4.59 17.45
N HIS A 11 39.76 3.57 17.68
CA HIS A 11 39.80 2.35 16.88
C HIS A 11 38.53 1.51 17.06
N GLU A 12 38.05 1.35 18.30
CA GLU A 12 36.78 0.65 18.58
C GLU A 12 35.57 1.41 18.01
N ARG A 13 35.59 2.75 18.04
CA ARG A 13 34.55 3.54 17.36
C ARG A 13 34.56 3.37 15.85
N ALA A 14 35.74 3.26 15.25
CA ALA A 14 35.87 3.02 13.81
C ALA A 14 35.38 1.61 13.42
N SER A 15 35.72 0.58 14.19
CA SER A 15 35.26 -0.80 13.93
C SER A 15 33.75 -0.95 14.16
N MET A 16 33.21 -0.32 15.21
CA MET A 16 31.78 -0.28 15.46
C MET A 16 31.04 0.46 14.34
N LYS A 17 31.54 1.60 13.86
CA LYS A 17 30.94 2.31 12.71
C LYS A 17 31.03 1.53 11.40
N ALA A 18 32.07 0.72 11.23
CA ALA A 18 32.25 -0.15 10.07
C ALA A 18 31.36 -1.41 10.10
N THR A 19 30.72 -1.73 11.23
CA THR A 19 29.93 -2.96 11.42
C THR A 19 28.47 -2.66 11.77
N TRP A 20 28.23 -1.56 12.50
CA TRP A 20 26.93 -1.06 12.97
C TRP A 20 26.72 0.39 12.53
N GLY A 21 25.45 0.75 12.29
CA GLY A 21 25.04 2.06 11.78
C GLY A 21 24.78 2.07 10.28
N SER A 22 24.55 3.26 9.73
CA SER A 22 24.28 3.44 8.31
C SER A 22 25.55 3.34 7.48
N GLN A 23 25.51 2.51 6.44
CA GLN A 23 26.64 2.28 5.54
C GLN A 23 26.29 2.72 4.13
N SER A 24 27.19 3.42 3.47
CA SER A 24 27.06 3.77 2.05
C SER A 24 28.23 3.23 1.25
N SER A 25 27.97 2.50 0.17
CA SER A 25 29.01 2.00 -0.75
C SER A 25 28.71 2.41 -2.19
N ARG A 26 29.77 2.69 -2.96
CA ARG A 26 29.65 2.97 -4.40
C ARG A 26 29.65 1.65 -5.19
N LEU A 27 28.64 1.45 -6.02
CA LEU A 27 28.53 0.27 -6.88
C LEU A 27 29.41 0.40 -8.12
N THR A 28 30.06 -0.70 -8.49
CA THR A 28 30.85 -0.83 -9.72
C THR A 28 29.98 -1.35 -10.87
N ARG A 29 30.50 -1.31 -12.10
CA ARG A 29 29.79 -1.81 -13.30
C ARG A 29 29.24 -3.23 -13.12
N ASP A 30 29.98 -4.10 -12.44
CA ASP A 30 29.62 -5.52 -12.24
C ASP A 30 28.40 -5.69 -11.31
N SER A 31 28.02 -4.65 -10.58
CA SER A 31 26.80 -4.65 -9.76
C SER A 31 25.53 -4.33 -10.56
N PHE A 32 25.67 -3.89 -11.82
CA PHE A 32 24.54 -3.57 -12.68
C PHE A 32 24.22 -4.72 -13.63
N LEU A 33 22.93 -4.95 -13.86
CA LEU A 33 22.47 -5.92 -14.83
C LEU A 33 22.84 -5.47 -16.26
N PRO A 34 23.21 -6.41 -17.14
CA PRO A 34 23.30 -6.14 -18.57
C PRO A 34 21.99 -5.61 -19.15
N PHE A 35 22.08 -4.91 -20.27
CA PHE A 35 20.90 -4.45 -20.99
C PHE A 35 20.04 -5.64 -21.43
N GLY A 36 18.73 -5.54 -21.25
CA GLY A 36 17.80 -6.61 -21.65
C GLY A 36 17.69 -7.77 -20.66
N SER A 37 18.23 -7.64 -19.44
CA SER A 37 18.08 -8.65 -18.38
C SER A 37 16.73 -8.55 -17.65
N CYS A 38 16.20 -9.70 -17.25
CA CYS A 38 15.00 -9.83 -16.44
C CYS A 38 15.29 -9.45 -14.98
N GLN A 39 14.47 -8.57 -14.40
CA GLN A 39 14.64 -8.10 -13.03
C GLN A 39 14.22 -9.13 -11.96
N LEU A 40 13.63 -10.26 -12.35
CA LEU A 40 13.26 -11.36 -11.46
C LEU A 40 14.29 -12.48 -11.42
N CYS A 41 14.74 -12.98 -12.57
CA CYS A 41 15.74 -14.06 -12.64
C CYS A 41 17.18 -13.56 -12.81
N LEU A 42 17.40 -12.26 -13.08
CA LEU A 42 18.71 -11.63 -13.25
C LEU A 42 19.52 -12.14 -14.46
N LEU A 43 18.90 -12.93 -15.33
CA LEU A 43 19.46 -13.44 -16.59
C LEU A 43 18.97 -12.59 -17.78
N PRO A 44 19.59 -12.71 -18.97
CA PRO A 44 19.03 -12.17 -20.21
C PRO A 44 17.56 -12.60 -20.35
N ALA A 45 16.67 -11.65 -20.67
CA ALA A 45 15.25 -11.91 -20.66
C ALA A 45 14.82 -12.77 -21.87
N GLU A 46 14.18 -13.91 -21.59
CA GLU A 46 13.54 -14.77 -22.58
C GLU A 46 12.05 -14.41 -22.70
N ASP A 47 11.55 -14.28 -23.94
CA ASP A 47 10.23 -13.72 -24.26
C ASP A 47 9.93 -12.47 -23.39
N PRO A 48 10.68 -11.38 -23.60
CA PRO A 48 10.69 -10.25 -22.68
C PRO A 48 9.33 -9.55 -22.64
N VAL A 49 8.86 -9.25 -21.44
CA VAL A 49 7.65 -8.45 -21.18
C VAL A 49 8.02 -7.28 -20.28
N CYS A 50 7.36 -6.14 -20.47
CA CYS A 50 7.56 -4.96 -19.64
C CYS A 50 6.31 -4.56 -18.86
N CYS A 51 6.51 -3.98 -17.68
CA CYS A 51 5.45 -3.29 -16.95
C CYS A 51 5.18 -1.90 -17.57
N PRO A 52 4.09 -1.21 -17.18
CA PRO A 52 3.78 0.15 -17.65
C PRO A 52 4.84 1.22 -17.30
N LEU A 53 5.71 0.95 -16.32
CA LEU A 53 6.81 1.84 -15.94
C LEU A 53 8.16 1.47 -16.58
N GLY A 54 8.19 0.43 -17.42
CA GLY A 54 9.39 0.05 -18.18
C GLY A 54 10.33 -0.94 -17.49
N ASP A 55 9.95 -1.58 -16.37
CA ASP A 55 10.69 -2.71 -15.80
C ASP A 55 10.55 -3.95 -16.70
N LEU A 56 11.65 -4.66 -16.94
CA LEU A 56 11.74 -5.81 -17.85
C LEU A 56 11.73 -7.15 -17.11
N PHE A 57 10.96 -8.12 -17.62
CA PHE A 57 10.84 -9.46 -17.07
C PHE A 57 10.81 -10.53 -18.17
N CYS A 58 11.20 -11.76 -17.86
CA CYS A 58 10.78 -12.91 -18.66
C CYS A 58 9.28 -13.11 -18.49
N ARG A 59 8.59 -13.53 -19.55
CA ARG A 59 7.16 -13.83 -19.47
C ARG A 59 6.86 -14.84 -18.36
N GLU A 60 7.57 -15.96 -18.30
CA GLU A 60 7.38 -16.99 -17.27
C GLU A 60 7.60 -16.47 -15.84
N CYS A 61 8.63 -15.66 -15.62
CA CYS A 61 8.96 -15.09 -14.31
C CYS A 61 7.85 -14.15 -13.84
N SER A 62 7.36 -13.27 -14.74
CA SER A 62 6.27 -12.35 -14.42
C SER A 62 4.96 -13.10 -14.09
N MET A 63 4.64 -14.15 -14.85
CA MET A 63 3.47 -14.99 -14.63
C MET A 63 3.53 -15.70 -13.27
N THR A 64 4.67 -16.34 -12.97
CA THR A 64 4.89 -17.06 -11.72
C THR A 64 4.79 -16.13 -10.53
N ASN A 65 5.40 -14.94 -10.63
CA ASN A 65 5.31 -13.93 -9.59
C ASN A 65 3.87 -13.44 -9.36
N LEU A 66 3.11 -13.17 -10.42
CA LEU A 66 1.71 -12.78 -10.32
C LEU A 66 0.85 -13.86 -9.64
N LEU A 67 1.09 -15.13 -9.96
CA LEU A 67 0.38 -16.25 -9.32
C LEU A 67 0.74 -16.35 -7.83
N ALA A 68 2.03 -16.27 -7.49
CA ALA A 68 2.50 -16.29 -6.11
C ALA A 68 1.89 -15.14 -5.28
N GLN A 69 1.90 -13.91 -5.83
CA GLN A 69 1.29 -12.76 -5.16
C GLN A 69 -0.22 -12.93 -4.97
N ARG A 70 -0.95 -13.46 -5.97
CA ARG A 70 -2.39 -13.71 -5.83
C ARG A 70 -2.71 -14.78 -4.78
N GLN A 71 -1.91 -15.84 -4.71
CA GLN A 71 -2.05 -16.87 -3.69
C GLN A 71 -1.79 -16.30 -2.30
N GLU A 72 -0.76 -15.47 -2.15
CA GLU A 72 -0.43 -14.83 -0.87
C GLU A 72 -1.51 -13.83 -0.44
N ILE A 73 -2.01 -12.99 -1.35
CA ILE A 73 -3.14 -12.09 -1.09
C ILE A 73 -4.36 -12.89 -0.64
N LYS A 74 -4.67 -14.02 -1.30
CA LYS A 74 -5.78 -14.89 -0.89
C LYS A 74 -5.56 -15.50 0.51
N ARG A 75 -4.34 -15.94 0.81
CA ARG A 75 -3.98 -16.50 2.13
C ARG A 75 -4.16 -15.47 3.23
N LEU A 76 -3.62 -14.27 3.03
CA LEU A 76 -3.72 -13.16 3.97
C LEU A 76 -5.15 -12.66 4.12
N ALA A 77 -5.94 -12.61 3.03
CA ALA A 77 -7.35 -12.24 3.09
C ALA A 77 -8.17 -13.24 3.92
N LYS A 78 -7.92 -14.55 3.75
CA LYS A 78 -8.57 -15.59 4.58
C LYS A 78 -8.20 -15.46 6.05
N ALA A 79 -6.92 -15.25 6.35
CA ALA A 79 -6.45 -15.05 7.72
C ALA A 79 -7.05 -13.79 8.36
N ALA A 80 -7.15 -12.69 7.60
CA ALA A 80 -7.78 -11.46 8.05
C ALA A 80 -9.29 -11.63 8.27
N SER A 81 -9.99 -12.38 7.42
CA SER A 81 -11.41 -12.71 7.61
C SER A 81 -11.63 -13.48 8.89
N ARG A 82 -10.83 -14.52 9.15
CA ARG A 82 -10.94 -15.32 10.38
C ARG A 82 -10.67 -14.49 11.63
N ARG A 83 -9.65 -13.62 11.61
CA ARG A 83 -9.37 -12.72 12.73
C ARG A 83 -10.51 -11.73 13.00
N LYS A 84 -11.16 -11.22 11.94
CA LYS A 84 -12.33 -10.33 12.09
C LYS A 84 -13.50 -11.04 12.75
N GLU A 85 -13.79 -12.28 12.36
CA GLU A 85 -14.83 -13.11 12.98
C GLU A 85 -14.52 -13.38 14.46
N GLU A 86 -13.28 -13.78 14.78
CA GLU A 86 -12.82 -13.97 16.18
C GLU A 86 -12.92 -12.67 17.01
N ASP A 87 -12.61 -11.51 16.41
CA ASP A 87 -12.72 -10.20 17.04
C ASP A 87 -14.17 -9.76 17.24
N GLU A 88 -15.07 -10.05 16.29
CA GLU A 88 -16.50 -9.78 16.39
C GLU A 88 -17.16 -10.66 17.45
N ASP A 89 -16.83 -11.95 17.51
CA ASP A 89 -17.28 -12.87 18.55
C ASP A 89 -16.81 -12.43 19.94
N ARG A 90 -15.54 -12.01 20.07
CA ARG A 90 -15.00 -11.50 21.33
C ARG A 90 -15.74 -10.23 21.77
N ARG A 91 -15.94 -9.28 20.85
CA ARG A 91 -16.72 -8.06 21.12
C ARG A 91 -18.16 -8.36 21.51
N ALA A 92 -18.80 -9.35 20.88
CA ALA A 92 -20.16 -9.76 21.24
C ALA A 92 -20.22 -10.34 22.66
N ARG A 93 -19.23 -11.14 23.07
CA ARG A 93 -19.12 -11.66 24.44
C ARG A 93 -18.87 -10.56 25.45
N ASP A 94 -17.94 -9.64 25.18
CA ASP A 94 -17.65 -8.50 26.05
C ASP A 94 -18.88 -7.57 26.18
N ASP A 95 -19.63 -7.37 25.09
CA ASP A 95 -20.85 -6.56 25.08
C ASP A 95 -21.98 -7.21 25.87
N GLU A 96 -22.12 -8.53 25.81
CA GLU A 96 -23.09 -9.28 26.61
C GLU A 96 -22.70 -9.29 28.10
N GLU A 97 -21.43 -9.48 28.44
CA GLU A 97 -20.90 -9.34 29.80
C GLU A 97 -21.20 -7.95 30.38
N ALA A 98 -20.95 -6.90 29.60
CA ALA A 98 -21.24 -5.53 30.00
C ALA A 98 -22.74 -5.26 30.19
N ARG A 99 -23.61 -5.87 29.37
CA ARG A 99 -25.07 -5.77 29.54
C ARG A 99 -25.51 -6.45 30.83
N GLN A 100 -25.02 -7.65 31.11
CA GLN A 100 -25.37 -8.40 32.31
C GLN A 100 -24.91 -7.67 33.57
N ARG A 101 -23.70 -7.09 33.55
CA ARG A 101 -23.19 -6.28 34.66
C ARG A 101 -24.02 -5.03 34.90
N ALA A 102 -24.39 -4.32 33.83
CA ALA A 102 -25.26 -3.14 33.93
C ALA A 102 -26.65 -3.47 34.51
N VAL A 103 -27.24 -4.61 34.13
CA VAL A 103 -28.51 -5.08 34.71
C VAL A 103 -28.35 -5.44 36.19
N ALA A 104 -27.31 -6.19 36.55
CA ALA A 104 -27.05 -6.57 37.94
C ALA A 104 -26.78 -5.35 38.84
N ASP A 105 -26.04 -4.36 38.35
CA ASP A 105 -25.81 -3.11 39.07
C ASP A 105 -27.11 -2.30 39.24
N PHE A 106 -27.97 -2.27 38.22
CA PHE A 106 -29.29 -1.64 38.31
C PHE A 106 -30.20 -2.35 39.34
N GLU A 107 -30.27 -3.68 39.32
CA GLU A 107 -31.00 -4.46 40.31
C GLU A 107 -30.47 -4.24 41.73
N ALA A 108 -29.15 -4.19 41.92
CA ALA A 108 -28.52 -3.90 43.20
C ALA A 108 -28.83 -2.48 43.72
N VAL A 109 -28.93 -1.49 42.83
CA VAL A 109 -29.37 -0.13 43.18
C VAL A 109 -30.86 -0.13 43.58
N GLN A 110 -31.72 -0.85 42.87
CA GLN A 110 -33.15 -0.96 43.24
C GLN A 110 -33.36 -1.66 44.58
N MET A 111 -32.57 -2.69 44.89
CA MET A 111 -32.61 -3.39 46.19
C MET A 111 -31.95 -2.59 47.34
N GLY A 112 -31.37 -1.42 47.08
CA GLY A 112 -30.70 -0.60 48.08
C GLY A 112 -29.34 -1.14 48.55
N LEU A 113 -28.78 -2.15 47.86
CA LEU A 113 -27.45 -2.71 48.16
C LEU A 113 -26.31 -1.80 47.66
N ARG A 114 -26.58 -0.89 46.72
CA ARG A 114 -25.62 0.08 46.20
C ARG A 114 -26.22 1.49 46.13
N VAL A 115 -25.43 2.49 46.53
CA VAL A 115 -25.79 3.90 46.38
C VAL A 115 -25.42 4.33 44.97
N SER A 116 -26.42 4.58 44.12
CA SER A 116 -26.19 5.27 42.85
C SER A 116 -25.66 6.68 43.15
N GLN A 117 -24.50 7.04 42.57
CA GLN A 117 -24.07 8.43 42.51
C GLN A 117 -25.01 9.18 41.57
N GLY A 118 -26.14 9.67 42.10
CA GLY A 118 -26.88 10.75 41.45
C GLY A 118 -28.40 10.79 41.66
N LEU A 119 -29.09 9.67 41.81
CA LEU A 119 -30.57 9.69 41.77
C LEU A 119 -31.17 8.67 42.74
N GLY A 120 -31.52 9.13 43.94
CA GLY A 120 -32.47 8.48 44.85
C GLY A 120 -33.88 8.64 44.30
N SER A 121 -34.17 7.94 43.20
CA SER A 121 -35.40 8.12 42.45
C SER A 121 -36.12 6.80 42.23
N THR A 122 -37.39 6.74 42.61
CA THR A 122 -38.25 5.55 42.56
C THR A 122 -39.24 5.69 41.40
N VAL A 123 -39.37 4.67 40.56
CA VAL A 123 -40.32 4.68 39.43
C VAL A 123 -41.72 4.40 39.95
N VAL A 124 -42.69 5.30 39.70
CA VAL A 124 -44.03 5.23 40.31
C VAL A 124 -45.13 4.84 39.30
N GLY A 125 -44.89 4.96 37.99
CA GLY A 125 -45.83 4.48 36.96
C GLY A 125 -45.51 4.92 35.53
N ARG A 126 -46.25 4.35 34.56
CA ARG A 126 -46.23 4.72 33.13
C ARG A 126 -47.57 5.31 32.75
N GLU A 127 -47.60 6.57 32.33
CA GLU A 127 -48.78 7.23 31.76
C GLU A 127 -48.40 7.86 30.41
N GLY A 128 -49.20 7.61 29.36
CA GLY A 128 -49.07 8.31 28.07
C GLY A 128 -47.75 8.12 27.29
N GLY A 129 -46.99 7.06 27.53
CA GLY A 129 -45.68 6.83 26.89
C GLY A 129 -44.49 7.45 27.64
N LYS A 130 -44.74 8.14 28.75
CA LYS A 130 -43.70 8.72 29.62
C LYS A 130 -43.57 7.95 30.93
N VAL A 131 -42.35 7.88 31.46
CA VAL A 131 -42.07 7.25 32.76
C VAL A 131 -42.04 8.33 33.83
N VAL A 132 -42.89 8.19 34.85
CA VAL A 132 -42.98 9.13 35.97
C VAL A 132 -42.05 8.66 37.09
N VAL A 133 -41.09 9.51 37.44
CA VAL A 133 -40.07 9.23 38.46
C VAL A 133 -40.24 10.20 39.63
N GLU A 134 -40.32 9.68 40.86
CA GLU A 134 -40.31 10.48 42.09
C GLU A 134 -38.88 10.54 42.65
N LYS A 135 -38.41 11.74 42.97
CA LYS A 135 -37.14 11.96 43.68
C LYS A 135 -37.43 12.58 45.05
N GLU A 136 -36.82 12.03 46.10
CA GLU A 136 -36.86 12.62 47.45
C GLU A 136 -35.61 13.50 47.64
N ASP A 137 -35.80 14.83 47.74
CA ASP A 137 -34.74 15.74 48.13
C ASP A 137 -34.66 15.83 49.66
N GLY A 138 -33.43 15.74 50.19
CA GLY A 138 -33.11 15.65 51.63
C GLY A 138 -33.44 16.87 52.49
N THR A 139 -34.28 17.79 52.01
CA THR A 139 -34.78 18.94 52.78
C THR A 139 -36.30 19.00 52.70
N ARG A 140 -36.96 18.49 53.75
CA ARG A 140 -38.41 18.64 54.02
C ARG A 140 -39.35 18.23 52.86
N GLY A 141 -39.50 16.92 52.68
CA GLY A 141 -40.79 16.25 52.42
C GLY A 141 -41.64 16.68 51.21
N THR A 142 -41.08 17.39 50.22
CA THR A 142 -41.84 17.86 49.05
C THR A 142 -41.44 17.03 47.83
N LYS A 143 -42.23 16.00 47.50
CA LYS A 143 -42.00 15.13 46.34
C LYS A 143 -42.30 15.89 45.05
N ARG A 144 -41.35 15.95 44.12
CA ARG A 144 -41.54 16.50 42.77
C ARG A 144 -41.55 15.35 41.76
N LYS A 145 -42.58 15.33 40.91
CA LYS A 145 -42.70 14.38 39.81
C LYS A 145 -41.92 14.91 38.60
N PHE A 146 -40.98 14.13 38.10
CA PHE A 146 -40.30 14.40 36.84
C PHE A 146 -40.80 13.40 35.78
N GLU A 147 -41.06 13.91 34.59
CA GLU A 147 -41.34 13.09 33.40
C GLU A 147 -40.03 12.90 32.65
N ILE A 148 -39.65 11.64 32.42
CA ILE A 148 -38.49 11.30 31.58
C ILE A 148 -39.01 10.76 30.25
N ASP A 149 -38.57 11.39 29.16
CA ASP A 149 -38.92 10.99 27.80
C ASP A 149 -38.14 9.73 27.36
N GLU A 150 -38.69 8.99 26.39
CA GLU A 150 -38.16 7.70 25.92
C GLU A 150 -36.74 7.82 25.34
N GLU A 151 -36.44 8.91 24.63
CA GLU A 151 -35.11 9.20 24.09
C GLU A 151 -34.07 9.43 25.20
N GLU A 152 -34.48 10.02 26.32
CA GLU A 152 -33.60 10.27 27.46
C GLU A 152 -33.32 8.98 28.24
N LEU A 153 -34.31 8.08 28.35
CA LEU A 153 -34.12 6.72 28.87
C LEU A 153 -33.12 5.90 28.05
N VAL A 154 -33.19 5.99 26.72
CA VAL A 154 -32.23 5.32 25.82
C VAL A 154 -30.82 5.89 26.01
N ARG A 155 -30.68 7.21 26.15
CA ARG A 155 -29.38 7.86 26.41
C ARG A 155 -28.77 7.39 27.73
N ILE A 156 -29.57 7.33 28.80
CA ILE A 156 -29.13 6.85 30.12
C ILE A 156 -28.70 5.37 30.03
N ALA A 157 -29.47 4.52 29.34
CA ALA A 157 -29.12 3.11 29.16
C ALA A 157 -27.81 2.91 28.37
N VAL A 158 -27.53 3.76 27.38
CA VAL A 158 -26.24 3.74 26.65
C VAL A 158 -25.10 4.21 27.54
N GLU A 159 -25.31 5.24 28.35
CA GLU A 159 -24.30 5.75 29.29
C GLU A 159 -23.94 4.73 30.37
N GLU A 160 -24.94 4.09 30.99
CA GLU A 160 -24.74 3.05 32.02
C GLU A 160 -24.01 1.82 31.45
N ARG A 161 -24.39 1.36 30.23
CA ARG A 161 -23.62 0.32 29.52
C ARG A 161 -22.19 0.75 29.23
N GLY A 162 -21.98 2.02 28.88
CA GLY A 162 -20.65 2.60 28.67
C GLY A 162 -19.80 2.63 29.95
N ARG A 163 -20.40 2.95 31.10
CA ARG A 163 -19.76 2.90 32.41
C ARG A 163 -19.40 1.46 32.80
N ALA A 164 -20.32 0.51 32.62
CA ALA A 164 -20.06 -0.91 32.88
C ALA A 164 -18.91 -1.45 32.02
N LYS A 165 -18.85 -1.10 30.72
CA LYS A 165 -17.72 -1.45 29.84
C LYS A 165 -16.38 -0.91 30.36
N ARG A 166 -16.33 0.35 30.79
CA ARG A 166 -15.11 0.96 31.33
C ARG A 166 -14.65 0.32 32.65
N ALA A 167 -15.59 -0.01 33.54
CA ALA A 167 -15.27 -0.69 34.79
C ALA A 167 -14.70 -2.09 34.53
N ILE A 168 -15.27 -2.86 33.59
CA ILE A 168 -14.74 -4.16 33.20
C ILE A 168 -13.35 -4.03 32.56
N GLU A 169 -13.12 -3.00 31.73
CA GLU A 169 -11.81 -2.74 31.14
C GLU A 169 -10.77 -2.38 32.21
N GLU A 170 -11.14 -1.57 33.21
CA GLU A 170 -10.29 -1.21 34.34
C GLU A 170 -9.97 -2.41 35.22
N GLU A 171 -10.95 -3.27 35.52
CA GLU A 171 -10.75 -4.56 36.22
C GLU A 171 -9.82 -5.49 35.42
N LYS A 172 -10.05 -5.64 34.09
CA LYS A 172 -9.19 -6.43 33.20
C LYS A 172 -7.77 -5.86 33.15
N LYS A 173 -7.60 -4.53 33.18
CA LYS A 173 -6.30 -3.85 33.21
C LYS A 173 -5.60 -3.98 34.56
N ALA A 174 -6.33 -3.93 35.67
CA ALA A 174 -5.78 -4.16 37.01
C ALA A 174 -5.37 -5.63 37.22
N ALA A 175 -6.09 -6.56 36.58
CA ALA A 175 -5.76 -7.99 36.59
C ALA A 175 -4.53 -8.33 35.72
N LYS A 176 -4.22 -7.52 34.70
CA LYS A 176 -2.90 -7.51 34.04
C LYS A 176 -1.87 -6.92 35.00
N GLY A 177 -1.39 -7.75 35.94
CA GLY A 177 -0.36 -7.35 36.88
C GLY A 177 0.93 -7.02 36.15
N HIS A 178 1.51 -5.85 36.41
CA HIS A 178 2.79 -5.44 35.83
C HIS A 178 3.90 -6.42 36.26
N LEU A 179 4.15 -7.41 35.40
CA LEU A 179 5.27 -8.32 35.53
C LEU A 179 6.42 -7.78 34.67
N PRO A 180 7.66 -7.70 35.17
CA PRO A 180 8.81 -7.22 34.40
C PRO A 180 9.28 -8.21 33.32
N SER A 181 8.50 -9.26 33.04
CA SER A 181 8.85 -10.34 32.10
C SER A 181 8.29 -10.07 30.70
N PHE A 182 9.17 -9.60 29.82
CA PHE A 182 8.92 -9.36 28.39
C PHE A 182 8.39 -10.60 27.62
N TRP A 183 8.60 -11.82 28.13
CA TRP A 183 8.28 -13.08 27.45
C TRP A 183 6.87 -13.63 27.73
N VAL A 184 6.07 -12.94 28.55
CA VAL A 184 4.70 -13.36 28.85
C VAL A 184 3.75 -12.80 27.77
N PRO A 185 3.07 -13.64 26.98
CA PRO A 185 2.23 -13.16 25.86
C PRO A 185 1.08 -12.21 26.24
N GLY A 186 0.72 -12.10 27.52
CA GLY A 186 -0.28 -11.15 28.03
C GLY A 186 0.28 -9.78 28.43
N GLU A 187 1.60 -9.67 28.60
CA GLU A 187 2.34 -8.46 29.03
C GLU A 187 3.28 -7.93 27.93
N THR A 188 3.39 -8.62 26.80
CA THR A 188 3.99 -8.06 25.59
C THR A 188 3.17 -6.85 25.17
N PRO A 189 3.78 -5.67 24.90
CA PRO A 189 3.05 -4.53 24.36
C PRO A 189 2.21 -4.97 23.16
N ASP A 190 0.89 -4.73 23.21
CA ASP A 190 -0.07 -5.07 22.14
C ASP A 190 0.31 -4.46 20.75
N GLU A 191 1.33 -3.60 20.72
CA GLU A 191 1.96 -3.01 19.53
C GLU A 191 2.55 -4.06 18.55
N ASP A 192 2.89 -5.28 19.00
CA ASP A 192 3.38 -6.35 18.11
C ASP A 192 2.27 -7.09 17.34
N HIS A 193 1.00 -6.82 17.66
CA HIS A 193 -0.10 -7.08 16.74
C HIS A 193 -0.07 -6.01 15.67
N ARG A 194 0.95 -6.05 14.79
CA ARG A 194 1.07 -5.27 13.56
C ARG A 194 -0.34 -5.02 13.05
N ARG A 195 -0.83 -3.78 13.23
CA ARG A 195 -2.14 -3.35 12.73
C ARG A 195 -2.18 -3.90 11.32
N VAL A 196 -3.16 -4.76 11.04
CA VAL A 196 -3.27 -5.40 9.74
C VAL A 196 -3.50 -4.26 8.76
N GLU A 197 -2.40 -3.74 8.21
CA GLU A 197 -2.43 -2.68 7.23
C GLU A 197 -3.35 -3.19 6.13
N LYS A 198 -4.24 -2.30 5.66
CA LYS A 198 -5.25 -2.64 4.66
C LYS A 198 -4.59 -3.48 3.58
N LEU A 199 -5.03 -4.74 3.51
CA LEU A 199 -4.38 -5.73 2.67
C LEU A 199 -4.36 -5.22 1.23
N LYS A 200 -3.18 -5.08 0.64
CA LYS A 200 -3.04 -4.63 -0.75
C LYS A 200 -3.80 -5.61 -1.65
N GLU A 201 -4.89 -5.13 -2.26
CA GLU A 201 -5.81 -6.01 -2.99
C GLU A 201 -5.25 -6.50 -4.34
N ASN A 202 -4.27 -5.80 -4.90
CA ASN A 202 -3.76 -6.10 -6.24
C ASN A 202 -2.27 -6.48 -6.17
N PRO A 203 -1.82 -7.41 -7.02
CA PRO A 203 -0.39 -7.68 -7.21
C PRO A 203 0.36 -6.40 -7.58
N THR A 204 1.55 -6.24 -7.02
CA THR A 204 2.44 -5.09 -7.23
C THR A 204 3.68 -5.50 -8.00
N CYS A 205 4.25 -4.59 -8.79
CA CYS A 205 5.52 -4.85 -9.47
C CYS A 205 6.66 -5.10 -8.45
N PRO A 206 7.42 -6.21 -8.55
CA PRO A 206 8.55 -6.50 -7.66
C PRO A 206 9.70 -5.51 -7.77
N SER A 207 9.86 -4.90 -8.95
CA SER A 207 10.96 -3.98 -9.29
C SER A 207 10.57 -2.51 -9.22
N GLY A 208 9.30 -2.22 -8.87
CA GLY A 208 8.84 -0.85 -8.67
C GLY A 208 9.53 -0.19 -7.48
N ASP A 209 9.76 1.11 -7.57
CA ASP A 209 10.29 1.88 -6.44
C ASP A 209 9.32 1.81 -5.26
N LYS A 210 9.84 1.67 -4.03
CA LYS A 210 9.02 1.59 -2.81
C LYS A 210 8.13 2.81 -2.61
N GLU A 211 8.59 3.97 -3.10
CA GLU A 211 7.88 5.25 -3.06
C GLU A 211 6.73 5.32 -4.07
N VAL A 212 6.84 4.61 -5.20
CA VAL A 212 5.84 4.62 -6.28
C VAL A 212 5.48 3.17 -6.67
N PRO A 213 4.80 2.42 -5.78
CA PRO A 213 4.35 1.08 -6.10
C PRO A 213 3.24 1.16 -7.15
N HIS A 214 3.40 0.42 -8.24
CA HIS A 214 2.36 0.27 -9.25
C HIS A 214 1.82 -1.17 -9.27
N ALA A 215 0.54 -1.29 -9.62
CA ALA A 215 -0.10 -2.59 -9.76
C ALA A 215 0.42 -3.30 -11.02
N LEU A 216 0.73 -4.58 -10.89
CA LEU A 216 1.13 -5.45 -12.00
C LEU A 216 -0.03 -6.37 -12.36
N SER A 217 -0.42 -6.41 -13.63
CA SER A 217 -1.49 -7.25 -14.16
C SER A 217 -1.11 -7.81 -15.52
N LEU A 218 -1.69 -8.96 -15.88
CA LEU A 218 -1.50 -9.57 -17.20
C LEU A 218 -1.93 -8.66 -18.33
N LYS A 219 -3.01 -7.91 -18.14
CA LYS A 219 -3.53 -6.96 -19.14
C LYS A 219 -2.63 -5.76 -19.32
N THR A 220 -1.79 -5.43 -18.34
CA THR A 220 -0.91 -4.26 -18.37
C THR A 220 0.51 -4.59 -18.82
N LEU A 221 0.85 -5.88 -18.95
CA LEU A 221 2.12 -6.32 -19.49
C LEU A 221 2.12 -6.15 -21.01
N VAL A 222 3.21 -5.60 -21.53
CA VAL A 222 3.43 -5.42 -22.96
C VAL A 222 4.57 -6.33 -23.37
N ALA A 223 4.38 -7.10 -24.44
CA ALA A 223 5.45 -7.92 -25.01
C ALA A 223 6.49 -7.00 -25.66
N VAL A 224 7.76 -7.22 -25.35
CA VAL A 224 8.88 -6.41 -25.85
C VAL A 224 9.47 -7.09 -27.08
N GLN A 225 9.58 -6.34 -28.17
CA GLN A 225 10.15 -6.82 -29.42
C GLN A 225 11.47 -6.08 -29.68
N PHE A 226 12.56 -6.77 -29.38
CA PHE A 226 13.90 -6.31 -29.73
C PHE A 226 14.21 -6.70 -31.19
N ASN A 227 14.74 -5.74 -31.95
CA ASN A 227 15.35 -6.05 -33.24
C ASN A 227 16.75 -6.62 -32.98
N MET A 228 17.00 -7.87 -33.36
CA MET A 228 18.27 -8.54 -33.15
C MET A 228 19.07 -8.54 -34.44
N GLU A 229 20.26 -7.93 -34.42
CA GLU A 229 21.19 -7.98 -35.54
C GLU A 229 22.46 -8.73 -35.14
N LYS A 230 22.97 -9.56 -36.06
CA LYS A 230 24.24 -10.25 -35.88
C LYS A 230 25.37 -9.28 -36.19
N ASN A 231 26.23 -9.03 -35.21
CA ASN A 231 27.43 -8.25 -35.46
C ASN A 231 28.41 -9.10 -36.30
N PRO A 232 28.83 -8.61 -37.49
CA PRO A 232 29.72 -9.37 -38.38
C PRO A 232 31.09 -9.71 -37.77
N GLU A 233 31.56 -8.93 -36.78
CA GLU A 233 32.90 -9.12 -36.18
C GLU A 233 32.93 -10.10 -35.01
N THR A 234 31.82 -10.22 -34.26
CA THR A 234 31.79 -11.00 -33.01
C THR A 234 30.87 -12.21 -33.07
N GLY A 235 30.04 -12.33 -34.12
CA GLY A 235 29.07 -13.42 -34.30
C GLY A 235 27.95 -13.44 -33.26
N LYS A 236 27.94 -12.49 -32.31
CA LYS A 236 26.93 -12.38 -31.26
C LYS A 236 25.75 -11.56 -31.76
N GLU A 237 24.55 -12.05 -31.46
CA GLU A 237 23.30 -11.33 -31.66
C GLU A 237 23.18 -10.24 -30.61
N ALA A 238 23.01 -9.00 -31.04
CA ALA A 238 22.81 -7.85 -30.16
C ALA A 238 21.52 -7.14 -30.54
N ALA A 239 20.80 -6.66 -29.53
CA ALA A 239 19.62 -5.83 -29.74
C ALA A 239 20.05 -4.48 -30.32
N THR A 240 19.52 -4.10 -31.48
CA THR A 240 19.80 -2.82 -32.14
C THR A 240 18.52 -1.99 -32.29
N CYS A 241 18.69 -0.68 -32.39
CA CYS A 241 17.59 0.23 -32.65
C CYS A 241 17.15 0.13 -34.13
N PRO A 242 15.87 -0.11 -34.46
CA PRO A 242 15.39 -0.18 -35.85
C PRO A 242 15.65 1.07 -36.68
N SER A 243 15.69 2.26 -36.05
CA SER A 243 15.86 3.54 -36.74
C SER A 243 17.33 3.86 -37.08
N CYS A 244 18.27 3.61 -36.16
CA CYS A 244 19.67 3.98 -36.35
C CYS A 244 20.64 2.82 -36.44
N ARG A 245 20.16 1.57 -36.29
CA ARG A 245 20.94 0.31 -36.23
C ARG A 245 22.08 0.31 -35.21
N LYS A 246 22.04 1.22 -34.24
CA LYS A 246 23.00 1.25 -33.13
C LYS A 246 22.61 0.20 -32.10
N ALA A 247 23.60 -0.52 -31.58
CA ALA A 247 23.41 -1.46 -30.46
C ALA A 247 22.86 -0.74 -29.22
N LEU A 248 21.81 -1.32 -28.65
CA LEU A 248 21.16 -0.85 -27.44
C LEU A 248 21.97 -1.28 -26.21
N SER A 249 22.23 -0.32 -25.33
CA SER A 249 22.92 -0.53 -24.05
C SER A 249 22.30 0.34 -22.96
N ASN A 250 22.65 0.05 -21.70
CA ASN A 250 22.21 0.83 -20.53
C ASN A 250 22.51 2.33 -20.67
N ALA A 251 23.57 2.71 -21.40
CA ALA A 251 23.93 4.10 -21.64
C ALA A 251 23.02 4.80 -22.68
N THR A 252 22.51 4.06 -23.66
CA THR A 252 21.70 4.63 -24.75
C THR A 252 20.27 4.95 -24.35
N LYS A 253 19.81 4.45 -23.19
CA LYS A 253 18.43 4.58 -22.68
C LYS A 253 17.40 4.15 -23.73
N ALA A 254 17.03 2.88 -23.70
CA ALA A 254 16.05 2.35 -24.62
C ALA A 254 14.63 2.75 -24.21
N VAL A 255 13.76 2.98 -25.18
CA VAL A 255 12.37 3.39 -25.00
C VAL A 255 11.49 2.41 -25.75
N ILE A 256 10.46 1.90 -25.09
CA ILE A 256 9.45 1.02 -25.68
C ILE A 256 8.22 1.82 -26.09
N ALA A 257 7.66 1.48 -27.26
CA ALA A 257 6.40 1.99 -27.76
C ALA A 257 5.24 1.07 -27.36
N ILE A 258 4.32 1.55 -26.51
CA ILE A 258 3.12 0.85 -26.08
C ILE A 258 1.95 1.30 -26.97
N PRO A 259 1.19 0.38 -27.61
CA PRO A 259 1.06 -1.05 -27.28
C PRO A 259 1.90 -2.02 -28.14
N CYS A 260 2.58 -1.55 -29.19
CA CYS A 260 3.21 -2.44 -30.18
C CYS A 260 4.45 -3.21 -29.70
N GLY A 261 5.13 -2.75 -28.65
CA GLY A 261 6.27 -3.46 -28.06
C GLY A 261 7.64 -3.16 -28.69
N HIS A 262 7.71 -2.38 -29.77
CA HIS A 262 8.98 -2.04 -30.43
C HIS A 262 9.86 -1.16 -29.56
N VAL A 263 11.17 -1.46 -29.55
CA VAL A 263 12.16 -0.74 -28.74
C VAL A 263 13.06 0.14 -29.62
N LEU A 264 13.21 1.41 -29.24
CA LEU A 264 13.98 2.43 -29.94
C LEU A 264 14.98 3.10 -29.00
N CYS A 265 16.03 3.67 -29.56
CA CYS A 265 16.99 4.49 -28.81
C CYS A 265 16.34 5.83 -28.42
N LYS A 266 16.58 6.35 -27.21
CA LYS A 266 16.04 7.67 -26.80
C LYS A 266 16.34 8.81 -27.79
N PRO A 267 17.57 8.94 -28.34
CA PRO A 267 17.86 9.94 -29.38
C PRO A 267 17.01 9.79 -30.65
N CYS A 268 16.60 8.56 -30.98
CA CYS A 268 15.78 8.25 -32.14
C CYS A 268 14.33 8.64 -31.87
N VAL A 269 13.83 8.36 -30.67
CA VAL A 269 12.50 8.77 -30.24
C VAL A 269 12.33 10.29 -30.27
N GLU A 270 13.30 11.02 -29.72
CA GLU A 270 13.27 12.49 -29.69
C GLU A 270 13.37 13.13 -31.09
N ARG A 271 13.90 12.43 -32.09
CA ARG A 271 14.06 12.93 -33.46
C ARG A 271 12.92 12.52 -34.39
N PHE A 272 12.43 11.29 -34.28
CA PHE A 272 11.53 10.70 -35.28
C PHE A 272 10.09 10.49 -34.77
N LEU A 273 9.87 10.42 -33.45
CA LEU A 273 8.53 10.16 -32.89
C LEU A 273 7.86 11.43 -32.34
N LYS A 274 8.27 12.61 -32.83
CA LYS A 274 7.55 13.86 -32.54
C LYS A 274 6.30 13.96 -33.44
N PRO A 275 5.19 14.54 -32.94
CA PRO A 275 3.97 14.73 -33.72
C PRO A 275 4.21 15.45 -35.07
N GLU A 276 5.19 16.35 -35.10
CA GLU A 276 5.59 17.14 -36.28
C GLU A 276 6.20 16.30 -37.42
N HIS A 277 6.76 15.12 -37.14
CA HIS A 277 7.59 14.36 -38.09
C HIS A 277 6.88 13.11 -38.61
N ARG A 278 5.70 13.28 -39.20
CA ARG A 278 4.99 12.17 -39.89
C ARG A 278 5.67 11.88 -41.24
N HIS A 279 6.22 10.68 -41.41
CA HIS A 279 6.81 10.20 -42.67
C HIS A 279 5.83 10.10 -43.85
N HIS A 280 4.53 10.30 -43.59
CA HIS A 280 3.43 10.21 -44.54
C HIS A 280 2.63 11.52 -44.72
N ARG A 281 3.09 12.67 -44.18
CA ARG A 281 2.54 13.95 -44.64
C ARG A 281 3.21 14.29 -45.96
N ASP A 282 2.41 14.37 -47.00
CA ASP A 282 2.79 15.03 -48.23
C ASP A 282 3.19 16.47 -47.88
N ALA A 283 4.30 16.96 -48.44
CA ALA A 283 4.81 18.30 -48.15
C ALA A 283 3.82 19.42 -48.52
N HIS A 284 2.74 19.06 -49.23
CA HIS A 284 1.66 19.94 -49.69
C HIS A 284 0.36 19.85 -48.87
N ASP A 285 0.34 19.11 -47.76
CA ASP A 285 -0.87 18.94 -46.94
C ASP A 285 -0.99 20.08 -45.91
N GLU A 286 -1.75 21.14 -46.24
CA GLU A 286 -2.01 22.34 -45.40
C GLU A 286 -2.95 22.10 -44.20
N GLY A 287 -3.26 20.84 -43.88
CA GLY A 287 -4.09 20.50 -42.72
C GLY A 287 -3.44 20.86 -41.36
N PRO A 288 -4.24 20.99 -40.28
CA PRO A 288 -3.73 21.21 -38.93
C PRO A 288 -2.72 20.12 -38.54
N GLU A 289 -1.67 20.50 -37.80
CA GLU A 289 -0.61 19.58 -37.39
C GLU A 289 -1.18 18.34 -36.67
N PRO A 290 -0.75 17.11 -37.05
CA PRO A 290 -1.26 15.92 -36.39
C PRO A 290 -0.74 15.88 -34.94
N GLU A 291 -1.64 15.98 -33.96
CA GLU A 291 -1.34 15.83 -32.53
C GLU A 291 -0.98 14.39 -32.12
N SER A 292 -1.01 13.45 -33.08
CA SER A 292 -0.89 12.00 -32.84
C SER A 292 0.54 11.48 -33.02
N VAL A 293 1.07 10.82 -32.00
CA VAL A 293 2.38 10.13 -32.04
C VAL A 293 2.19 8.70 -32.53
N HIS A 294 3.02 8.24 -33.47
CA HIS A 294 2.96 6.89 -34.03
C HIS A 294 4.28 6.13 -33.88
N CYS A 295 4.22 4.81 -33.90
CA CYS A 295 5.41 3.95 -33.85
C CYS A 295 6.15 3.96 -35.18
N TYR A 296 7.46 4.25 -35.15
CA TYR A 296 8.33 4.23 -36.34
C TYR A 296 8.36 2.91 -37.14
N VAL A 297 8.08 1.77 -36.49
CA VAL A 297 8.24 0.44 -37.11
C VAL A 297 6.95 -0.08 -37.73
N CYS A 298 5.81 0.20 -37.10
CA CYS A 298 4.52 -0.41 -37.46
C CYS A 298 3.37 0.59 -37.58
N ASP A 299 3.67 1.89 -37.48
CA ASP A 299 2.71 2.99 -37.52
C ASP A 299 1.54 2.85 -36.54
N ALA A 300 1.70 2.07 -35.46
CA ALA A 300 0.71 1.99 -34.40
C ALA A 300 0.56 3.33 -33.69
N ASP A 301 -0.68 3.75 -33.43
CA ASP A 301 -0.97 4.97 -32.69
C ASP A 301 -0.53 4.82 -31.21
N LEU A 302 0.35 5.71 -30.79
CA LEU A 302 0.88 5.83 -29.43
C LEU A 302 0.27 7.02 -28.69
N SER A 303 -0.64 7.77 -29.32
CA SER A 303 -1.30 8.90 -28.69
C SER A 303 -2.20 8.42 -27.54
N GLY A 304 -1.96 8.97 -26.35
CA GLY A 304 -2.69 8.60 -25.12
C GLY A 304 -4.12 9.17 -25.06
N VAL A 305 -4.68 9.63 -26.18
CA VAL A 305 -6.01 10.21 -26.21
C VAL A 305 -7.01 9.05 -26.22
N PRO A 306 -7.87 8.92 -25.18
CA PRO A 306 -8.94 7.95 -25.24
C PRO A 306 -9.86 8.35 -26.38
N GLU A 307 -10.14 7.43 -27.31
CA GLU A 307 -11.18 7.60 -28.32
C GLU A 307 -12.41 8.24 -27.67
N LYS A 308 -12.75 9.46 -28.10
CA LYS A 308 -14.01 10.11 -27.74
C LYS A 308 -15.11 9.23 -28.34
N LYS A 309 -15.61 8.28 -27.55
CA LYS A 309 -16.89 7.64 -27.83
C LYS A 309 -17.91 8.73 -28.09
N ALA A 310 -18.59 8.62 -29.24
CA ALA A 310 -19.69 9.45 -29.64
C ALA A 310 -20.66 9.68 -28.46
N LYS A 311 -21.14 10.93 -28.37
CA LYS A 311 -22.19 11.38 -27.47
C LYS A 311 -23.31 10.34 -27.37
N GLU A 312 -23.56 9.80 -26.18
CA GLU A 312 -24.93 9.72 -25.65
C GLU A 312 -24.97 9.50 -24.14
N LYS A 313 -25.64 10.47 -23.50
CA LYS A 313 -26.34 10.52 -22.21
C LYS A 313 -25.59 10.32 -20.89
N GLU A 314 -25.77 11.36 -20.08
CA GLU A 314 -25.39 11.57 -18.69
C GLU A 314 -25.87 10.47 -17.74
N GLY A 315 -25.03 10.16 -16.75
CA GLY A 315 -25.44 9.43 -15.57
C GLY A 315 -24.36 8.51 -15.00
N LYS A 316 -23.90 8.82 -13.78
CA LYS A 316 -23.10 7.95 -12.88
C LYS A 316 -21.59 7.83 -13.17
N LYS A 317 -20.84 8.88 -12.81
CA LYS A 317 -19.40 8.80 -12.51
C LYS A 317 -19.19 8.16 -11.13
N SER A 318 -19.07 6.84 -11.08
CA SER A 318 -18.29 6.17 -10.03
C SER A 318 -17.80 4.80 -10.51
N LYS A 319 -16.48 4.58 -10.35
CA LYS A 319 -15.85 3.26 -10.22
C LYS A 319 -15.72 2.39 -11.50
N LYS A 320 -15.07 2.88 -12.57
CA LYS A 320 -14.60 2.03 -13.69
C LYS A 320 -13.24 2.47 -14.27
N GLU A 321 -12.22 2.60 -13.42
CA GLU A 321 -10.81 2.73 -13.87
C GLU A 321 -9.99 1.44 -13.71
N LYS A 322 -10.55 0.37 -13.15
CA LYS A 322 -9.79 -0.84 -12.78
C LYS A 322 -9.45 -1.78 -13.95
N GLU A 323 -9.85 -1.48 -15.19
CA GLU A 323 -9.71 -2.41 -16.33
C GLU A 323 -9.38 -1.76 -17.69
N LYS A 324 -8.67 -0.62 -17.74
CA LYS A 324 -8.10 -0.16 -19.02
C LYS A 324 -6.76 -0.85 -19.24
N GLY A 325 -6.50 -1.28 -20.48
CA GLY A 325 -5.20 -1.84 -20.91
C GLY A 325 -4.04 -0.86 -20.69
N PRO A 326 -2.81 -1.21 -21.12
CA PRO A 326 -1.67 -0.34 -20.92
C PRO A 326 -1.92 0.98 -21.64
N LYS A 327 -1.66 2.11 -20.96
CA LYS A 327 -1.85 3.43 -21.56
C LYS A 327 -0.90 3.55 -22.76
N PRO A 328 -1.39 3.86 -23.97
CA PRO A 328 -0.54 4.10 -25.13
C PRO A 328 0.47 5.20 -24.83
N GLY A 329 1.69 5.03 -25.32
CA GLY A 329 2.75 6.01 -25.12
C GLY A 329 4.15 5.41 -25.19
N LEU A 330 5.12 6.27 -24.91
CA LEU A 330 6.55 5.96 -24.92
C LEU A 330 7.06 5.85 -23.49
N VAL A 331 7.64 4.71 -23.16
CA VAL A 331 8.14 4.41 -21.80
C VAL A 331 9.61 4.06 -21.85
N GLU A 332 10.44 4.72 -21.04
CA GLU A 332 11.88 4.41 -20.93
C GLU A 332 12.04 3.06 -20.21
N LEU A 333 12.76 2.11 -20.82
CA LEU A 333 13.05 0.82 -20.20
C LEU A 333 14.06 1.01 -19.06
N ARG A 334 13.70 0.53 -17.87
CA ARG A 334 14.54 0.59 -16.68
C ARG A 334 15.55 -0.56 -16.74
N SER A 335 16.79 -0.20 -17.04
CA SER A 335 17.92 -1.14 -17.10
C SER A 335 18.80 -1.10 -15.85
N GLU A 336 18.37 -0.40 -14.80
CA GLU A 336 19.17 -0.23 -13.58
C GLU A 336 18.87 -1.35 -12.58
N GLY A 337 19.95 -1.94 -12.05
CA GLY A 337 19.99 -3.32 -11.56
C GLY A 337 19.88 -3.47 -10.05
N THR A 338 19.26 -4.59 -9.66
CA THR A 338 19.01 -5.08 -8.29
C THR A 338 18.24 -4.07 -7.43
N GLY A 339 17.30 -4.53 -6.60
CA GLY A 339 16.46 -3.65 -5.77
C GLY A 339 17.19 -2.73 -4.77
N PHE A 340 18.53 -2.66 -4.83
CA PHE A 340 19.40 -1.78 -4.06
C PHE A 340 19.85 -0.53 -4.82
N ALA A 341 19.88 -0.54 -6.16
CA ALA A 341 20.32 0.60 -7.00
C ALA A 341 19.15 1.25 -7.74
N GLY A 342 18.04 1.51 -7.04
CA GLY A 342 16.89 2.20 -7.62
C GLY A 342 17.25 3.65 -7.99
N GLY A 343 17.33 3.95 -9.29
CA GLY A 343 17.19 5.31 -9.81
C GLY A 343 18.46 6.10 -10.13
N GLY A 344 19.46 5.51 -10.79
CA GLY A 344 20.63 6.23 -11.32
C GLY A 344 21.75 6.42 -10.31
N LYS A 345 21.53 6.00 -9.07
CA LYS A 345 22.45 6.25 -7.97
C LYS A 345 23.38 5.05 -7.82
N ALA A 346 24.62 5.24 -8.25
CA ALA A 346 25.71 4.28 -7.99
C ALA A 346 26.12 4.23 -6.50
N VAL A 347 25.24 4.63 -5.56
CA VAL A 347 25.49 4.62 -4.12
C VAL A 347 24.35 3.87 -3.45
N VAL A 348 24.67 2.73 -2.83
CA VAL A 348 23.72 2.00 -1.98
C VAL A 348 23.88 2.48 -0.55
N GLN A 349 22.78 2.84 0.09
CA GLN A 349 22.73 3.15 1.51
C GLN A 349 21.97 2.04 2.24
N ARG A 350 22.61 1.42 3.22
CA ARG A 350 21.96 0.55 4.20
C ARG A 350 21.73 1.40 5.45
N GLU A 351 20.48 1.67 5.78
CA GLU A 351 20.13 2.28 7.06
C GLU A 351 20.31 1.24 8.17
N GLY A 352 21.03 1.63 9.22
CA GLY A 352 21.26 0.80 10.40
C GLY A 352 21.13 1.67 11.64
N VAL A 353 20.61 1.08 12.72
CA VAL A 353 20.56 1.75 14.01
C VAL A 353 22.00 1.86 14.52
N ALA A 354 22.52 3.08 14.55
CA ALA A 354 23.80 3.35 15.18
C ALA A 354 23.60 3.35 16.70
N PHE A 355 24.52 2.73 17.43
CA PHE A 355 24.61 2.95 18.87
C PHE A 355 24.92 4.43 19.10
N GLN A 356 23.96 5.18 19.64
CA GLN A 356 24.23 6.48 20.23
C GLN A 356 24.95 6.21 21.55
N VAL A 357 26.23 6.59 21.62
CA VAL A 357 27.03 6.59 22.86
C VAL A 357 27.17 8.01 23.36
#